data_AF-A0A3P6T6E8-F1
#
_entry.id   AF-A0A3P6T6E8-F1
#
_cell.length_a   1.000
_cell.length_b   1.000
_cell.length_c   1.000
_cell.angle_alpha   90.00
_cell.angle_beta   90.00
_cell.angle_gamma   90.00
#
_symmetry.space_group_name_H-M   'P 1'
#
loop_
_entity.id
_entity.type
_entity.pdbx_description
1 polymer ?
#
loop_
_entity_poly.entity_id
_entity_poly.type
_entity_poly.pdbx_seq_one_letter_code
_entity_poly.pdbx_strand_id
1 'polypeptide(L)'
;MPEFESITCSNAFFFDEPSIERHLTSIGKGGCSRLVLLPFYPHYSCAQSGVLLNEAERVLQTFTVPATVDGKEVANERIVPNTSESFRVSALHRWSSHPVYWLDVLKSKRADFGGILFCAPSLRGYNSKEHRRLVWSSCERVMSGLSDSLPWRLAFYNAWDQWGLPIRDSVQMQVIPWILIFHNIYYICGFGF
;
A
#
# COMPACT_ATOMS: atom_id res chain seq x y z
N MET A 1 -18.86 17.55 -19.66
CA MET A 1 -18.97 16.13 -19.32
C MET A 1 -17.87 15.79 -18.34
N PRO A 2 -18.14 15.07 -17.23
CA PRO A 2 -17.06 14.49 -16.44
C PRO A 2 -16.22 13.55 -17.31
N GLU A 3 -14.91 13.55 -17.10
CA GLU A 3 -13.91 12.81 -17.89
C GLU A 3 -13.99 11.28 -17.67
N PHE A 4 -14.60 10.88 -16.55
CA PHE A 4 -14.86 9.49 -16.20
C PHE A 4 -16.37 9.29 -15.99
N GLU A 5 -16.85 8.13 -16.41
CA GLU A 5 -18.20 7.64 -16.08
C GLU A 5 -18.30 7.29 -14.56
N SER A 6 -19.29 6.49 -14.16
CA SER A 6 -19.43 6.05 -12.78
C SER A 6 -18.16 5.32 -12.29
N ILE A 7 -17.63 5.77 -11.16
CA ILE A 7 -16.50 5.12 -10.48
C ILE A 7 -17.04 4.23 -9.37
N THR A 8 -16.68 2.95 -9.40
CA THR A 8 -16.98 2.00 -8.33
C THR A 8 -15.70 1.56 -7.64
N CYS A 9 -15.67 1.66 -6.31
CA CYS A 9 -14.57 1.18 -5.49
C CYS A 9 -14.93 -0.16 -4.87
N SER A 10 -13.96 -1.08 -4.81
CA SER A 10 -14.14 -2.36 -4.15
C SER A 10 -12.84 -2.88 -3.56
N ASN A 11 -12.97 -3.70 -2.53
CA ASN A 11 -11.87 -4.35 -1.84
C ASN A 11 -11.76 -5.82 -2.25
N ALA A 12 -10.54 -6.35 -2.22
CA ALA A 12 -10.26 -7.77 -2.30
C ALA A 12 -9.03 -8.09 -1.45
N PHE A 13 -8.99 -9.30 -0.90
CA PHE A 13 -7.95 -9.71 0.04
C PHE A 13 -7.20 -10.93 -0.46
N PHE A 14 -5.93 -11.03 -0.07
CA PHE A 14 -5.05 -12.12 -0.48
C PHE A 14 -5.25 -13.39 0.37
N PHE A 15 -5.63 -13.23 1.63
CA PHE A 15 -5.82 -14.33 2.59
C PHE A 15 -7.21 -14.33 3.23
N ASP A 16 -8.13 -13.49 2.74
CA ASP A 16 -9.46 -13.30 3.32
C ASP A 16 -10.50 -13.07 2.20
N GLU A 17 -11.77 -12.94 2.57
CA GLU A 17 -12.87 -12.68 1.65
C GLU A 17 -13.27 -11.18 1.60
N PRO A 18 -13.68 -10.64 0.43
CA PRO A 18 -13.72 -11.33 -0.85
C PRO A 18 -12.31 -11.57 -1.41
N SER A 19 -12.05 -12.78 -1.89
CA SER A 19 -10.76 -13.13 -2.49
C SER A 19 -10.51 -12.36 -3.80
N ILE A 20 -9.23 -12.11 -4.11
CA ILE A 20 -8.81 -11.48 -5.37
C ILE A 20 -9.43 -12.21 -6.57
N GLU A 21 -9.39 -13.55 -6.59
CA GLU A 21 -9.89 -14.35 -7.70
C GLU A 21 -11.37 -14.13 -7.98
N ARG A 22 -12.20 -14.30 -6.96
CA ARG A 22 -13.66 -14.18 -7.07
C ARG A 22 -14.06 -12.77 -7.47
N HIS A 23 -13.48 -11.77 -6.80
CA HIS A 23 -13.88 -10.40 -6.97
C HIS A 23 -13.43 -9.82 -8.32
N LEU A 24 -12.20 -10.10 -8.73
CA LEU A 24 -11.64 -9.63 -9.99
C LEU A 24 -12.35 -10.23 -11.20
N THR A 25 -12.70 -11.52 -11.13
CA THR A 25 -13.48 -12.20 -12.16
C THR A 25 -14.89 -11.59 -12.28
N SER A 26 -15.53 -11.30 -11.15
CA SER A 26 -16.85 -10.66 -11.13
C SER A 26 -16.84 -9.28 -11.78
N ILE A 27 -15.81 -8.46 -11.48
CA ILE A 27 -15.70 -7.11 -12.07
C ILE A 27 -15.39 -7.20 -13.56
N GLY A 28 -14.41 -8.01 -13.95
CA GLY A 28 -13.99 -8.09 -15.36
C GLY A 28 -15.09 -8.62 -16.28
N LYS A 29 -15.94 -9.52 -15.79
CA LYS A 29 -17.12 -10.02 -16.52
C LYS A 29 -18.36 -9.12 -16.39
N GLY A 30 -18.34 -8.17 -15.48
CA GLY A 30 -19.47 -7.26 -15.19
C GLY A 30 -19.53 -6.02 -16.09
N GLY A 31 -18.64 -5.92 -17.09
CA GLY A 31 -18.63 -4.83 -18.07
C GLY A 31 -18.02 -3.53 -17.56
N CYS A 32 -16.82 -3.60 -16.95
CA CYS A 32 -16.04 -2.40 -16.67
C CYS A 32 -15.23 -1.98 -17.90
N SER A 33 -15.05 -0.68 -18.14
CA SER A 33 -14.19 -0.18 -19.23
C SER A 33 -12.73 -0.02 -18.80
N ARG A 34 -12.50 0.22 -17.50
CA ARG A 34 -11.18 0.36 -16.90
C ARG A 34 -11.14 -0.22 -15.49
N LEU A 35 -10.13 -1.04 -15.26
CA LEU A 35 -9.77 -1.58 -13.96
C LEU A 35 -8.47 -0.93 -13.48
N VAL A 36 -8.49 -0.43 -12.25
CA VAL A 36 -7.30 0.13 -11.57
C VAL A 36 -6.99 -0.72 -10.34
N LEU A 37 -5.86 -1.41 -10.37
CA LEU A 37 -5.36 -2.18 -9.24
C LEU A 37 -4.60 -1.25 -8.28
N LEU A 38 -5.07 -1.18 -7.03
CA LEU A 38 -4.49 -0.36 -5.99
C LEU A 38 -4.16 -1.21 -4.75
N PRO A 39 -2.92 -1.72 -4.64
CA PRO A 39 -2.46 -2.32 -3.40
C PRO A 39 -2.56 -1.30 -2.26
N PHE A 40 -3.20 -1.67 -1.15
CA PHE A 40 -3.37 -0.80 0.00
C PHE A 40 -2.14 -0.75 0.92
N TYR A 41 -0.97 -0.71 0.29
CA TYR A 41 0.34 -0.50 0.90
C TYR A 41 1.00 0.71 0.21
N PRO A 42 1.18 1.84 0.92
CA PRO A 42 1.73 3.06 0.31
C PRO A 42 3.17 2.87 -0.20
N HIS A 43 3.96 2.08 0.51
CA HIS A 43 5.37 1.79 0.18
C HIS A 43 5.45 0.48 -0.59
N TYR A 44 5.85 0.56 -1.86
CA TYR A 44 6.03 -0.63 -2.67
C TYR A 44 7.06 -1.59 -2.04
N SER A 45 6.69 -2.86 -2.01
CA SER A 45 7.56 -3.99 -1.70
C SER A 45 7.09 -5.19 -2.49
N CYS A 46 8.03 -6.02 -2.95
CA CYS A 46 7.71 -7.27 -3.63
C CYS A 46 6.94 -8.24 -2.71
N ALA A 47 7.19 -8.19 -1.40
CA ALA A 47 6.52 -9.04 -0.41
C ALA A 47 5.10 -8.54 -0.03
N GLN A 48 4.69 -7.36 -0.50
CA GLN A 48 3.37 -6.77 -0.22
C GLN A 48 2.67 -6.39 -1.53
N SER A 49 2.84 -5.16 -2.02
CA SER A 49 2.20 -4.72 -3.27
C SER A 49 2.55 -5.61 -4.47
N GLY A 50 3.79 -6.09 -4.56
CA GLY A 50 4.22 -6.95 -5.66
C GLY A 50 3.49 -8.29 -5.70
N VAL A 51 3.34 -8.98 -4.56
CA VAL A 51 2.61 -10.26 -4.52
C VAL A 51 1.13 -10.07 -4.88
N LEU A 52 0.50 -8.97 -4.44
CA LEU A 52 -0.88 -8.66 -4.79
C LEU A 52 -1.07 -8.40 -6.28
N LEU A 53 -0.14 -7.66 -6.90
CA LEU A 53 -0.19 -7.36 -8.34
C LEU A 53 0.09 -8.62 -9.18
N ASN A 54 1.02 -9.46 -8.76
CA ASN A 54 1.29 -10.74 -9.40
C ASN A 54 0.08 -11.67 -9.33
N GLU A 55 -0.61 -11.71 -8.18
CA GLU A 55 -1.82 -12.51 -8.02
C GLU A 55 -2.97 -11.99 -8.87
N ALA A 56 -3.16 -10.67 -8.92
CA ALA A 56 -4.16 -10.07 -9.80
C ALA A 56 -3.89 -10.39 -11.27
N GLU A 57 -2.62 -10.32 -11.72
CA GLU A 57 -2.24 -10.69 -13.08
C GLU A 57 -2.47 -12.18 -13.35
N ARG A 58 -2.09 -13.06 -12.42
CA ARG A 58 -2.36 -14.51 -12.51
C ARG A 58 -3.86 -14.78 -12.70
N VAL A 59 -4.70 -14.11 -11.91
CA VAL A 59 -6.16 -14.24 -12.00
C VAL A 59 -6.69 -13.68 -13.32
N LEU A 60 -6.22 -12.52 -13.78
CA LEU A 60 -6.65 -11.97 -15.08
C LEU A 60 -6.39 -12.96 -16.22
N GLN A 61 -5.26 -13.66 -16.18
CA GLN A 61 -4.91 -14.67 -17.19
C GLN A 61 -5.85 -15.89 -17.19
N THR A 62 -6.64 -16.13 -16.13
CA THR A 62 -7.55 -17.30 -16.09
C THR A 62 -8.85 -17.07 -16.88
N PHE A 63 -9.24 -15.82 -17.10
CA PHE A 63 -10.51 -15.49 -17.75
C PHE A 63 -10.42 -14.41 -18.83
N THR A 64 -9.23 -13.86 -19.08
CA THR A 64 -8.99 -12.86 -20.14
C THR A 64 -7.81 -13.24 -21.03
N VAL A 65 -7.78 -12.65 -22.22
CA VAL A 65 -6.63 -12.68 -23.14
C VAL A 65 -6.19 -11.24 -23.46
N PRO A 66 -4.90 -11.01 -23.79
CA PRO A 66 -4.46 -9.72 -24.30
C PRO A 66 -5.23 -9.32 -25.57
N ALA A 67 -5.62 -8.06 -25.68
CA ALA A 67 -6.16 -7.53 -26.93
C ALA A 67 -5.05 -7.45 -27.98
N THR A 68 -5.38 -7.68 -29.26
CA THR A 68 -4.41 -7.58 -30.35
C THR A 68 -4.95 -6.70 -31.49
N VAL A 69 -4.07 -5.88 -32.07
CA VAL A 69 -4.33 -5.10 -33.29
C VAL A 69 -3.19 -5.39 -34.27
N ASP A 70 -3.54 -5.81 -35.48
CA ASP A 70 -2.57 -6.24 -36.52
C ASP A 70 -1.56 -7.29 -36.03
N GLY A 71 -2.03 -8.22 -35.18
CA GLY A 71 -1.19 -9.27 -34.59
C GLY A 71 -0.24 -8.82 -33.48
N LYS A 72 -0.33 -7.56 -33.03
CA LYS A 72 0.45 -7.03 -31.90
C LYS A 72 -0.43 -6.82 -30.69
N GLU A 73 0.06 -7.21 -29.51
CA GLU A 73 -0.65 -6.96 -28.26
C GLU A 73 -0.80 -5.46 -27.99
N VAL A 74 -2.03 -5.06 -27.64
CA VAL A 74 -2.31 -3.71 -27.17
C VAL A 74 -1.97 -3.68 -25.69
N ALA A 75 -1.04 -2.79 -25.33
CA ALA A 75 -0.59 -2.64 -23.97
C ALA A 75 -1.77 -2.37 -23.02
N ASN A 76 -1.81 -3.11 -21.91
CA ASN A 76 -2.77 -2.93 -20.83
C ASN A 76 -4.24 -3.20 -21.22
N GLU A 77 -4.53 -3.78 -22.37
CA GLU A 77 -5.90 -4.04 -22.81
C GLU A 77 -6.20 -5.55 -22.82
N ARG A 78 -7.32 -5.91 -22.19
CA ARG A 78 -7.75 -7.29 -21.97
C ARG A 78 -9.13 -7.50 -22.61
N ILE A 79 -9.34 -8.69 -23.13
CA ILE A 79 -10.62 -9.13 -23.70
C ILE A 79 -11.10 -10.34 -22.91
N VAL A 80 -12.40 -10.38 -22.58
CA VAL A 80 -13.05 -11.57 -22.03
C VAL A 80 -13.52 -12.44 -23.21
N PRO A 81 -12.95 -13.65 -23.41
CA PRO A 81 -13.32 -14.51 -24.53
C PRO A 81 -14.81 -14.83 -24.56
N ASN A 82 -15.38 -14.94 -25.77
CA ASN A 82 -16.80 -15.23 -26.01
C ASN A 82 -17.77 -14.14 -25.50
N THR A 83 -17.30 -12.91 -25.31
CA THR A 83 -18.14 -11.76 -24.95
C THR A 83 -17.74 -10.53 -25.77
N SER A 84 -18.54 -9.48 -25.70
CA SER A 84 -18.20 -8.14 -26.21
C SER A 84 -17.33 -7.34 -25.25
N GLU A 85 -16.98 -7.89 -24.08
CA GLU A 85 -16.33 -7.14 -23.01
C GLU A 85 -14.82 -7.03 -23.24
N SER A 86 -14.34 -5.79 -23.22
CA SER A 86 -12.92 -5.46 -23.18
C SER A 86 -12.67 -4.33 -22.19
N PHE A 87 -11.50 -4.35 -21.57
CA PHE A 87 -11.16 -3.36 -20.55
C PHE A 87 -9.68 -3.10 -20.44
N ARG A 88 -9.34 -1.89 -19.99
CA ARG A 88 -7.96 -1.50 -19.70
C ARG A 88 -7.60 -1.79 -18.26
N VAL A 89 -6.44 -2.38 -18.03
CA VAL A 89 -5.90 -2.67 -16.70
C VAL A 89 -4.72 -1.76 -16.41
N SER A 90 -4.77 -1.06 -15.29
CA SER A 90 -3.66 -0.23 -14.83
C SER A 90 -3.43 -0.46 -13.34
N ALA A 91 -2.25 -0.09 -12.83
CA ALA A 91 -1.91 -0.27 -11.43
C ALA A 91 -1.26 0.96 -10.82
N LEU A 92 -1.76 1.39 -9.66
CA LEU A 92 -1.07 2.35 -8.78
C LEU A 92 -0.27 1.55 -7.75
N HIS A 93 0.92 1.11 -8.15
CA HIS A 93 1.76 0.21 -7.36
C HIS A 93 2.42 0.88 -6.14
N ARG A 94 2.50 2.21 -6.12
CA ARG A 94 3.06 3.00 -5.00
C ARG A 94 2.37 4.35 -4.89
N TRP A 95 2.20 4.82 -3.67
CA TRP A 95 1.60 6.13 -3.38
C TRP A 95 2.17 6.75 -2.09
N SER A 96 3.41 6.38 -1.74
CA SER A 96 4.11 6.81 -0.52
C SER A 96 4.37 8.32 -0.43
N SER A 97 4.27 9.06 -1.54
CA SER A 97 4.38 10.51 -1.58
C SER A 97 3.05 11.24 -1.39
N HIS A 98 1.92 10.51 -1.28
CA HIS A 98 0.61 11.11 -1.15
C HIS A 98 0.49 11.84 0.20
N PRO A 99 0.36 13.19 0.22
CA PRO A 99 0.61 13.97 1.41
C PRO A 99 -0.70 14.36 2.09
N VAL A 100 -1.36 13.52 2.90
CA VAL A 100 -2.57 14.05 3.58
C VAL A 100 -2.85 13.44 4.95
N TYR A 101 -2.98 12.12 5.09
CA TYR A 101 -3.67 11.61 6.29
C TYR A 101 -2.92 11.86 7.62
N TRP A 102 -1.63 11.55 7.70
CA TRP A 102 -0.91 11.62 8.97
C TRP A 102 -0.66 13.05 9.45
N LEU A 103 -0.49 14.00 8.51
CA LEU A 103 -0.13 15.36 8.88
C LEU A 103 -1.27 16.03 9.67
N ASP A 104 -2.50 15.90 9.19
CA ASP A 104 -3.67 16.50 9.83
C ASP A 104 -3.94 15.86 11.19
N VAL A 105 -3.84 14.53 11.25
CA VAL A 105 -4.01 13.77 12.51
C VAL A 105 -2.95 14.19 13.54
N LEU A 106 -1.68 14.30 13.15
CA LEU A 106 -0.59 14.66 14.07
C LEU A 106 -0.63 16.13 14.48
N LYS A 107 -0.99 17.04 13.57
CA LYS A 107 -1.18 18.45 13.90
C LYS A 107 -2.25 18.63 14.98
N SER A 108 -3.36 17.89 14.89
CA SER A 108 -4.46 17.99 15.86
C SER A 108 -4.09 17.54 17.28
N LYS A 109 -3.10 16.65 17.41
CA LYS A 109 -2.68 16.06 18.68
C LYS A 109 -1.32 16.55 19.16
N ARG A 110 -0.70 17.51 18.46
CA ARG A 110 0.70 17.90 18.65
C ARG A 110 1.06 18.28 20.08
N ALA A 111 0.13 18.86 20.83
CA ALA A 111 0.35 19.28 22.22
C ALA A 111 0.44 18.08 23.18
N ASP A 112 -0.02 16.89 22.77
CA ASP A 112 -0.17 15.73 23.63
C ASP A 112 1.12 14.87 23.70
N PHE A 113 2.15 15.22 22.94
CA PHE A 113 3.38 14.42 22.85
C PHE A 113 4.65 15.23 22.65
N GLY A 114 5.73 14.78 23.31
CA GLY A 114 7.07 15.35 23.18
C GLY A 114 7.85 14.82 21.97
N GLY A 115 7.30 13.88 21.20
CA GLY A 115 8.02 13.22 20.12
C GLY A 115 7.25 12.12 19.40
N ILE A 116 7.73 11.76 18.19
CA ILE A 116 7.11 10.75 17.33
C ILE A 116 8.01 9.53 17.09
N LEU A 117 7.45 8.32 17.27
CA LEU A 117 8.05 7.06 16.84
C LEU A 117 7.21 6.42 15.73
N PHE A 118 7.72 6.48 14.50
CA PHE A 118 7.14 5.77 13.38
C PHE A 118 7.53 4.29 13.46
N CYS A 119 6.58 3.38 13.22
CA CYS A 119 6.79 1.94 13.28
C CYS A 119 6.32 1.29 11.98
N ALA A 120 7.21 0.63 11.25
CA ALA A 120 6.88 -0.04 9.99
C ALA A 120 7.22 -1.54 10.03
N PRO A 121 6.59 -2.39 9.19
CA PRO A 121 6.99 -3.78 9.08
C PRO A 121 8.44 -3.91 8.60
N SER A 122 9.21 -4.81 9.21
CA SER A 122 10.48 -5.26 8.65
C SER A 122 10.21 -6.29 7.56
N LEU A 123 10.38 -5.90 6.29
CA LEU A 123 10.25 -6.81 5.16
C LEU A 123 11.59 -7.44 4.80
N ARG A 124 11.57 -8.73 4.45
CA ARG A 124 12.73 -9.47 3.92
C ARG A 124 12.58 -9.70 2.42
N GLY A 125 13.70 -10.04 1.78
CA GLY A 125 13.75 -10.41 0.37
C GLY A 125 14.13 -9.26 -0.56
N TYR A 126 13.87 -9.50 -1.84
CA TYR A 126 14.18 -8.56 -2.92
C TYR A 126 13.49 -7.22 -2.67
N ASN A 127 14.22 -6.12 -2.87
CA ASN A 127 13.75 -4.75 -2.67
C ASN A 127 13.48 -4.29 -1.22
N SER A 128 13.83 -5.07 -0.20
CA SER A 128 13.65 -4.70 1.23
C SER A 128 14.34 -3.38 1.62
N LYS A 129 15.55 -3.13 1.10
CA LYS A 129 16.27 -1.86 1.33
C LYS A 129 15.52 -0.65 0.78
N GLU A 130 14.93 -0.78 -0.39
CA GLU A 130 14.16 0.30 -1.02
C GLU A 130 12.87 0.56 -0.26
N HIS A 131 12.17 -0.50 0.18
CA HIS A 131 11.00 -0.34 1.05
C HIS A 131 11.36 0.48 2.30
N ARG A 132 12.47 0.17 2.98
CA ARG A 132 12.95 0.95 4.14
C ARG A 132 13.20 2.42 3.79
N ARG A 133 13.80 2.70 2.63
CA ARG A 133 14.02 4.07 2.14
C ARG A 133 12.71 4.80 1.86
N LEU A 134 11.73 4.14 1.24
CA LEU A 134 10.42 4.72 0.96
C LEU A 134 9.66 5.05 2.24
N VAL A 135 9.73 4.17 3.25
CA VAL A 135 9.16 4.41 4.58
C VAL A 135 9.83 5.62 5.23
N TRP A 136 11.16 5.64 5.27
CA TRP A 136 11.94 6.76 5.82
C TRP A 136 11.56 8.09 5.15
N SER A 137 11.56 8.12 3.82
CA SER A 137 11.19 9.31 3.03
C SER A 137 9.77 9.79 3.31
N SER A 138 8.86 8.88 3.66
CA SER A 138 7.49 9.26 4.06
C SER A 138 7.45 9.87 5.45
N CYS A 139 8.24 9.35 6.39
CA CYS A 139 8.39 9.92 7.72
C CYS A 139 8.99 11.33 7.63
N GLU A 140 10.05 11.52 6.83
CA GLU A 140 10.66 12.83 6.59
C GLU A 140 9.65 13.84 6.03
N ARG A 141 8.81 13.44 5.07
CA ARG A 141 7.74 14.31 4.54
C ARG A 141 6.73 14.71 5.61
N VAL A 142 6.32 13.77 6.47
CA VAL A 142 5.41 14.06 7.58
C VAL A 142 6.05 15.04 8.56
N MET A 143 7.31 14.82 8.92
CA MET A 143 8.04 15.68 9.87
C MET A 143 8.31 17.07 9.31
N SER A 144 8.68 17.16 8.03
CA SER A 144 8.80 18.44 7.33
C SER A 144 7.47 19.21 7.32
N GLY A 145 6.34 18.51 7.13
CA GLY A 145 5.00 19.11 7.26
C GLY A 145 4.66 19.60 8.67
N LEU A 146 5.29 19.03 9.71
CA LEU A 146 5.22 19.47 11.11
C LEU A 146 6.30 20.50 11.46
N SER A 147 6.98 21.06 10.45
CA SER A 147 8.08 22.03 10.61
C SER A 147 9.25 21.48 11.42
N ASP A 148 9.47 20.16 11.39
CA ASP A 148 10.52 19.45 12.13
C ASP A 148 10.56 19.81 13.63
N SER A 149 9.39 20.17 14.17
CA SER A 149 9.26 20.78 15.49
C SER A 149 9.29 19.79 16.65
N LEU A 150 9.29 18.50 16.34
CA LEU A 150 9.35 17.41 17.31
C LEU A 150 10.48 16.47 16.93
N PRO A 151 11.21 15.93 17.92
CA PRO A 151 12.14 14.86 17.64
C PRO A 151 11.38 13.63 17.14
N TRP A 152 12.06 12.79 16.35
CA TRP A 152 11.44 11.59 15.81
C TRP A 152 12.43 10.45 15.56
N ARG A 153 11.88 9.23 15.50
CA ARG A 153 12.59 8.01 15.10
C ARG A 153 11.71 7.12 14.23
N LEU A 154 12.36 6.21 13.52
CA LEU A 154 11.73 5.12 12.78
C LEU A 154 12.22 3.79 13.37
N ALA A 155 11.28 2.96 13.80
CA ALA A 155 11.49 1.59 14.19
C ALA A 155 10.84 0.64 13.19
N PHE A 156 11.36 -0.59 13.14
CA PHE A 156 10.77 -1.67 12.40
C PHE A 156 10.33 -2.78 13.34
N TYR A 157 9.22 -3.46 13.00
CA TYR A 157 8.71 -4.59 13.76
C TYR A 157 8.49 -5.80 12.86
N ASN A 158 8.54 -6.99 13.43
CA ASN A 158 8.18 -8.23 12.77
C ASN A 158 7.21 -8.99 13.70
N ALA A 159 6.29 -9.78 13.12
CA ALA A 159 5.38 -10.64 13.88
C ALA A 159 6.09 -11.88 14.46
N TRP A 160 7.39 -12.03 14.16
CA TRP A 160 8.22 -13.15 14.57
C TRP A 160 9.35 -12.54 15.40
N ASP A 161 9.17 -12.50 16.72
CA ASP A 161 10.04 -11.91 17.75
C ASP A 161 11.49 -12.46 17.80
N GLN A 162 12.02 -13.00 16.70
CA GLN A 162 13.18 -13.90 16.67
C GLN A 162 14.27 -13.52 15.66
N TRP A 163 14.18 -12.38 15.00
CA TRP A 163 15.18 -12.04 13.98
C TRP A 163 15.82 -10.68 14.24
N GLY A 164 17.12 -10.72 14.55
CA GLY A 164 17.95 -9.60 14.98
C GLY A 164 17.86 -8.37 14.10
N LEU A 165 16.89 -7.51 14.38
CA LEU A 165 16.99 -6.11 14.05
C LEU A 165 18.18 -5.54 14.84
N PRO A 166 18.98 -4.64 14.26
CA PRO A 166 19.89 -3.84 15.05
C PRO A 166 19.11 -3.29 16.26
N ILE A 167 19.67 -3.37 17.46
CA ILE A 167 18.99 -2.96 18.71
C ILE A 167 18.35 -1.56 18.57
N ARG A 168 19.00 -0.69 17.79
CA ARG A 168 18.55 0.67 17.47
C ARG A 168 17.30 0.76 16.61
N ASP A 169 16.90 -0.28 15.90
CA ASP A 169 15.76 -0.32 14.98
C ASP A 169 14.53 -1.02 15.59
N SER A 170 14.65 -1.57 16.81
CA SER A 170 13.57 -2.29 17.49
C SER A 170 12.59 -1.32 18.16
N VAL A 171 11.27 -1.55 17.97
CA VAL A 171 10.21 -0.81 18.66
C VAL A 171 10.41 -0.88 20.17
N GLN A 172 10.66 -2.07 20.73
CA GLN A 172 10.80 -2.30 22.18
C GLN A 172 11.88 -1.42 22.83
N MET A 173 12.96 -1.13 22.11
CA MET A 173 14.06 -0.29 22.62
C MET A 173 13.81 1.20 22.40
N GLN A 174 12.85 1.57 21.55
CA GLN A 174 12.52 2.95 21.21
C GLN A 174 11.26 3.47 21.92
N VAL A 175 10.48 2.66 22.67
CA VAL A 175 9.17 3.09 23.25
C VAL A 175 9.28 4.18 24.34
N ILE A 176 10.43 4.37 24.95
CA ILE A 176 10.57 5.28 26.10
C ILE A 176 11.13 6.62 25.57
N PRO A 177 10.38 7.71 25.26
CA PRO A 177 9.03 8.16 25.67
C PRO A 177 8.18 8.70 24.46
N TRP A 178 7.90 7.88 23.46
CA TRP A 178 7.40 8.35 22.15
C TRP A 178 5.98 7.87 21.85
N ILE A 179 5.18 8.67 21.14
CA ILE A 179 3.93 8.17 20.54
C ILE A 179 4.28 7.17 19.43
N LEU A 180 3.61 6.01 19.47
CA LEU A 180 3.75 4.95 18.49
C LEU A 180 2.75 5.14 17.34
N ILE A 181 3.27 5.24 16.13
CA ILE A 181 2.48 5.25 14.89
C ILE A 181 2.79 3.97 14.12
N PHE A 182 1.82 3.07 13.99
CA PHE A 182 1.97 1.89 13.14
C PHE A 182 1.67 2.23 11.68
N HIS A 183 2.59 1.90 10.78
CA HIS A 183 2.54 2.27 9.36
C HIS A 183 1.75 1.27 8.50
N ASN A 184 1.47 0.09 9.05
CA ASN A 184 0.71 -0.98 8.38
C ASN A 184 -0.71 -1.16 8.95
N ILE A 185 -1.03 -0.48 10.05
CA ILE A 185 -2.29 -0.55 10.78
C ILE A 185 -2.54 0.85 11.35
N TYR A 186 -3.67 1.48 11.00
CA TYR A 186 -4.05 2.87 11.34
C TYR A 186 -4.28 3.12 12.85
N TYR A 187 -3.31 2.82 13.70
CA TYR A 187 -3.41 3.04 15.15
C TYR A 187 -2.31 3.97 15.64
N ILE A 188 -2.74 5.02 16.34
CA ILE A 188 -1.92 5.84 17.21
C ILE A 188 -2.10 5.27 18.61
N CYS A 189 -1.06 4.64 19.15
CA CYS A 189 -1.04 4.30 20.57
C CYS A 189 -0.35 5.44 21.32
N GLY A 190 -1.16 6.27 21.99
CA GLY A 190 -0.66 7.22 22.98
C GLY A 190 -0.49 6.50 24.31
N PHE A 191 0.74 6.43 24.82
CA PHE A 191 0.98 6.08 26.21
C PHE A 191 0.95 7.38 27.02
N GLY A 192 -0.15 7.61 27.75
CA GLY A 192 -0.21 8.65 28.77
C GLY A 192 0.51 8.16 30.02
N PHE A 193 1.34 9.02 30.63
CA PHE A 193 1.77 8.87 32.01
C PHE A 193 0.77 9.56 32.93
#